data_AF-A0AAV6PEC4-F1
#
_entry.id   AF-A0AAV6PEC4-F1
#
_cell.length_a   1.000
_cell.length_b   1.000
_cell.length_c   1.000
_cell.angle_alpha   90.00
_cell.angle_beta   90.00
_cell.angle_gamma   90.00
#
_symmetry.space_group_name_H-M   'P 1'
#
loop_
_entity.id
_entity.type
_entity.pdbx_description
1 polymer ?
#
loop_
_entity_poly.entity_id
_entity_poly.type
_entity_poly.pdbx_seq_one_letter_code
_entity_poly.pdbx_strand_id
1 'polypeptide(L)'
;MFYQEDLERCGLSVTEASVYSGVCTEIFRRESVIFQKSVYCFVHLSVQEFLAAVYMFHCFTNRKKKVLKNFFRQEVDGDDDEDDDDGGYTSLDVFLKGAMEKSLQCENGHLDLFVRFLHGLCLESNHRHLGGLLGQTQNSPEIIQRVIENLKKMNTKNISPDRSINIFHCLTEMNDQSVHQEIQEFMKSENRGQKLSEIHCSALAYMLQMSEEVLDELDLEKYNTSDQGRQRLIPAVRNCRKARLSRCSLTEISCSSLVSALKSNPSHLRDLYLSDNELQDSAVKPLRDLQKSPDYRLETLLL
;
A
#
# COMPACT_ATOMS: atom_id res chain seq x y z
N MET A 1 -7.28 -8.54 17.94
CA MET A 1 -7.42 -8.84 19.38
C MET A 1 -7.76 -10.30 19.51
N PHE A 2 -7.18 -10.98 20.50
CA PHE A 2 -7.27 -12.42 20.72
C PHE A 2 -7.60 -12.68 22.17
N TYR A 3 -8.49 -13.62 22.45
CA TYR A 3 -8.63 -14.14 23.80
C TYR A 3 -7.52 -15.14 24.10
N GLN A 4 -7.32 -15.46 25.38
CA GLN A 4 -6.32 -16.45 25.78
C GLN A 4 -6.59 -17.80 25.10
N GLU A 5 -7.86 -18.20 25.01
CA GLU A 5 -8.28 -19.46 24.40
C GLU A 5 -7.95 -19.50 22.89
N ASP A 6 -7.95 -18.35 22.21
CA ASP A 6 -7.57 -18.27 20.80
C ASP A 6 -6.06 -18.51 20.62
N LEU A 7 -5.24 -17.95 21.50
CA LEU A 7 -3.78 -18.14 21.49
C LEU A 7 -3.41 -19.59 21.82
N GLU A 8 -4.06 -20.19 22.83
CA GLU A 8 -3.86 -21.58 23.22
C GLU A 8 -4.26 -22.55 22.10
N ARG A 9 -5.34 -22.27 21.37
CA ARG A 9 -5.73 -23.04 20.16
C ARG A 9 -4.68 -22.99 19.06
N CYS A 10 -3.92 -21.90 18.97
CA CYS A 10 -2.77 -21.78 18.07
C CYS A 10 -1.48 -22.38 18.64
N GLY A 11 -1.52 -22.99 19.83
CA GLY A 11 -0.37 -23.57 20.50
C GLY A 11 0.56 -22.52 21.14
N LEU A 12 0.10 -21.29 21.35
CA LEU A 12 0.89 -20.22 21.96
C LEU A 12 0.60 -20.14 23.46
N SER A 13 1.64 -20.34 24.27
CA SER A 13 1.61 -20.06 25.71
C SER A 13 1.70 -18.55 25.94
N VAL A 14 0.66 -17.96 26.54
CA VAL A 14 0.64 -16.52 26.88
C VAL A 14 1.84 -16.13 27.73
N THR A 15 2.21 -16.97 28.71
CA THR A 15 3.36 -16.74 29.58
C THR A 15 4.69 -16.75 28.82
N GLU A 16 4.87 -17.61 27.80
CA GLU A 16 6.10 -17.61 27.02
C GLU A 16 6.15 -16.44 26.03
N ALA A 17 5.01 -16.12 25.40
CA ALA A 17 4.89 -15.03 24.45
C ALA A 17 5.01 -13.62 25.09
N SER A 18 4.75 -13.50 26.39
CA SER A 18 4.95 -12.28 27.17
C SER A 18 6.36 -12.15 27.76
N VAL A 19 7.14 -13.23 27.88
CA VAL A 19 8.42 -13.24 28.62
C VAL A 19 9.66 -13.28 27.71
N TYR A 20 9.52 -13.65 26.44
CA TYR A 20 10.64 -13.68 25.50
C TYR A 20 10.80 -12.38 24.69
N SER A 21 11.86 -11.61 25.00
CA SER A 21 12.87 -11.10 24.04
C SER A 21 13.45 -9.73 24.44
N GLY A 22 14.77 -9.69 24.64
CA GLY A 22 15.54 -8.50 25.06
C GLY A 22 15.67 -7.35 24.05
N VAL A 23 14.76 -7.23 23.07
CA VAL A 23 14.75 -6.11 22.09
C VAL A 23 13.34 -5.52 21.89
N CYS A 24 12.27 -6.27 22.13
CA CYS A 24 10.89 -5.77 22.18
C CYS A 24 10.22 -6.38 23.42
N THR A 25 9.94 -5.56 24.42
CA THR A 25 9.62 -5.99 25.78
C THR A 25 8.34 -6.83 25.91
N GLU A 26 7.43 -6.82 24.93
CA GLU A 26 6.25 -7.71 24.85
C GLU A 26 5.89 -7.91 23.36
N ILE A 27 5.53 -9.13 22.90
CA ILE A 27 4.93 -9.32 21.55
C ILE A 27 3.43 -9.02 21.61
N PHE A 28 2.80 -9.46 22.70
CA PHE A 28 1.40 -9.19 23.00
C PHE A 28 1.26 -8.25 24.18
N ARG A 29 0.47 -7.20 24.00
CA ARG A 29 -0.02 -6.36 25.07
C ARG A 29 -1.30 -6.98 25.63
N ARG A 30 -1.37 -7.12 26.96
CA ARG A 30 -2.62 -7.49 27.65
C ARG A 30 -3.47 -6.25 27.86
N GLU A 31 -4.73 -6.33 27.45
CA GLU A 31 -5.77 -5.35 27.75
C GLU A 31 -6.88 -5.99 28.60
N SER A 32 -7.45 -5.23 29.52
CA SER A 32 -8.57 -5.63 30.36
C SER A 32 -9.85 -4.95 29.88
N VAL A 33 -10.79 -5.73 29.36
CA VAL A 33 -12.09 -5.21 28.91
C VAL A 33 -13.11 -5.32 30.06
N ILE A 34 -14.26 -4.67 29.91
CA ILE A 34 -15.43 -4.83 30.81
C ILE A 34 -15.64 -6.34 31.05
N PHE A 35 -15.82 -6.74 32.32
CA PHE A 35 -15.88 -8.13 32.82
C PHE A 35 -14.54 -8.85 33.11
N GLN A 36 -13.42 -8.13 33.27
CA GLN A 36 -12.12 -8.69 33.73
C GLN A 36 -11.52 -9.81 32.85
N LYS A 37 -12.06 -10.05 31.64
CA LYS A 37 -11.42 -10.94 30.68
C LYS A 37 -10.17 -10.29 30.10
N SER A 38 -9.07 -11.05 30.11
CA SER A 38 -7.82 -10.63 29.49
C SER A 38 -7.91 -10.84 27.98
N VAL A 39 -7.61 -9.78 27.24
CA VAL A 39 -7.53 -9.79 25.78
C VAL A 39 -6.11 -9.42 25.38
N TYR A 40 -5.63 -9.99 24.29
CA TYR A 40 -4.26 -9.82 23.80
C TYR A 40 -4.27 -9.18 22.41
N CYS A 41 -3.42 -8.20 22.20
CA CYS A 41 -3.18 -7.61 20.89
C CYS A 41 -1.68 -7.52 20.66
N PHE A 42 -1.24 -7.51 19.40
CA PHE A 42 0.17 -7.22 19.12
C PHE A 42 0.52 -5.83 19.62
N VAL A 43 1.74 -5.64 20.13
CA VAL A 43 2.21 -4.34 20.63
C VAL A 43 2.16 -3.22 19.58
N HIS A 44 2.28 -3.59 18.30
CA HIS A 44 2.13 -2.66 17.20
C HIS A 44 1.66 -3.41 15.94
N LEU A 45 0.90 -2.74 15.07
CA LEU A 45 0.37 -3.34 13.84
C LEU A 45 1.49 -3.80 12.90
N SER A 46 2.63 -3.08 12.86
CA SER A 46 3.79 -3.51 12.06
C SER A 46 4.36 -4.85 12.52
N VAL A 47 4.32 -5.18 13.82
CA VAL A 47 4.78 -6.47 14.34
C VAL A 47 3.82 -7.57 13.88
N GLN A 48 2.52 -7.32 13.95
CA GLN A 48 1.50 -8.24 13.44
C GLN A 48 1.69 -8.53 11.95
N GLU A 49 1.79 -7.48 11.13
CA GLU A 49 1.93 -7.61 9.67
C GLU A 49 3.28 -8.21 9.26
N PHE A 50 4.36 -7.92 10.00
CA PHE A 50 5.66 -8.55 9.80
C PHE A 50 5.61 -10.06 10.06
N LEU A 51 5.06 -10.48 11.21
CA LEU A 51 4.93 -11.90 11.54
C LEU A 51 4.00 -12.63 10.58
N ALA A 52 2.93 -11.98 10.13
CA ALA A 52 2.07 -12.50 9.06
C ALA A 52 2.85 -12.68 7.75
N ALA A 53 3.71 -11.74 7.37
CA ALA A 53 4.55 -11.85 6.18
C ALA A 53 5.53 -13.02 6.28
N VAL A 54 6.21 -13.17 7.43
CA VAL A 54 7.10 -14.32 7.68
C VAL A 54 6.34 -15.64 7.59
N TYR A 55 5.15 -15.72 8.22
CA TYR A 55 4.32 -16.92 8.18
C TYR A 55 3.85 -17.26 6.75
N MET A 56 3.41 -16.27 5.99
CA MET A 56 2.96 -16.48 4.61
C MET A 56 4.10 -16.88 3.68
N PHE A 57 5.28 -16.29 3.85
CA PHE A 57 6.48 -16.70 3.12
C PHE A 57 6.87 -18.14 3.48
N HIS A 58 6.87 -18.51 4.76
CA HIS A 58 7.09 -19.88 5.21
C HIS A 58 6.05 -20.86 4.62
N CYS A 59 4.78 -20.45 4.51
CA CYS A 59 3.75 -21.26 3.88
C CYS A 59 4.01 -21.48 2.39
N PHE A 60 4.49 -20.45 1.70
CA PHE A 60 4.90 -20.53 0.30
C PHE A 60 6.05 -21.52 0.12
N THR A 61 7.14 -21.37 0.86
CA THR A 61 8.34 -22.21 0.69
C THR A 61 8.12 -23.67 1.07
N ASN A 62 7.30 -23.92 2.10
CA ASN A 62 6.92 -25.28 2.53
C ASN A 62 5.71 -25.84 1.78
N ARG A 63 5.25 -25.18 0.70
CA ARG A 63 4.15 -25.63 -0.15
C ARG A 63 2.86 -25.94 0.63
N LYS A 64 2.54 -25.13 1.64
CA LYS A 64 1.28 -25.22 2.40
C LYS A 64 0.10 -24.70 1.57
N LYS A 65 -0.21 -25.39 0.45
CA LYS A 65 -1.16 -24.97 -0.59
C LYS A 65 -2.52 -24.55 -0.03
N LYS A 66 -3.05 -25.27 0.96
CA LYS A 66 -4.35 -24.94 1.58
C LYS A 66 -4.37 -23.55 2.23
N VAL A 67 -3.29 -23.17 2.91
CA VAL A 67 -3.19 -21.85 3.56
C VAL A 67 -3.13 -20.74 2.51
N LEU A 68 -2.31 -20.94 1.46
CA LEU A 68 -2.18 -19.98 0.36
C LEU A 68 -3.51 -19.83 -0.39
N LYS A 69 -4.15 -20.94 -0.79
CA LYS A 69 -5.46 -20.94 -1.45
C LYS A 69 -6.50 -20.18 -0.63
N ASN A 70 -6.57 -20.42 0.68
CA ASN A 70 -7.52 -19.72 1.56
C ASN A 70 -7.26 -18.21 1.62
N PHE A 71 -6.00 -17.78 1.70
CA PHE A 71 -5.65 -16.36 1.75
C PHE A 71 -5.99 -15.62 0.45
N PHE A 72 -5.76 -16.27 -0.69
CA PHE A 72 -5.97 -15.66 -2.00
C PHE A 72 -7.39 -15.84 -2.55
N ARG A 73 -8.22 -16.70 -1.95
CA ARG A 73 -9.62 -16.86 -2.35
C ARG A 73 -10.31 -15.48 -2.28
N GLN A 74 -10.94 -15.10 -3.39
CA GLN A 74 -11.87 -13.98 -3.40
C GLN A 74 -13.18 -14.49 -2.80
N GLU A 75 -13.77 -13.74 -1.87
CA GLU A 75 -15.13 -14.00 -1.38
C GLU A 75 -16.11 -13.65 -2.51
N VAL A 76 -16.22 -14.51 -3.51
CA VAL A 76 -17.28 -14.41 -4.51
C VAL A 76 -18.28 -15.50 -4.14
N ASP A 77 -19.49 -15.07 -3.79
CA ASP A 77 -20.64 -15.95 -3.57
C ASP A 77 -20.92 -16.71 -4.86
N GLY A 78 -20.59 -18.00 -4.86
CA GLY A 78 -20.69 -18.89 -6.00
C GLY A 78 -19.98 -20.19 -5.65
N ASP A 79 -20.73 -21.12 -5.10
CA ASP A 79 -20.38 -22.53 -5.17
C ASP A 79 -20.21 -22.87 -6.65
N ASP A 80 -18.98 -22.99 -7.13
CA ASP A 80 -18.68 -23.77 -8.34
C ASP A 80 -17.21 -24.24 -8.28
N ASP A 81 -17.12 -25.57 -8.31
CA ASP A 81 -16.05 -26.44 -8.77
C ASP A 81 -14.74 -26.55 -7.96
N GLU A 82 -14.62 -27.74 -7.34
CA GLU A 82 -13.36 -28.42 -6.98
C GLU A 82 -12.55 -28.77 -8.25
N ASP A 83 -12.29 -27.80 -9.12
CA ASP A 83 -11.35 -28.04 -10.21
C ASP A 83 -9.94 -28.05 -9.65
N ASP A 84 -9.26 -29.16 -9.96
CA ASP A 84 -7.90 -29.59 -9.65
C ASP A 84 -6.83 -28.64 -10.22
N ASP A 85 -7.03 -27.32 -10.16
CA ASP A 85 -6.00 -26.36 -10.53
C ASP A 85 -4.89 -26.40 -9.48
N ASP A 86 -3.71 -26.80 -9.95
CA ASP A 86 -2.47 -26.94 -9.19
C ASP A 86 -2.08 -25.58 -8.62
N GLY A 87 -2.64 -25.26 -7.45
CA GLY A 87 -2.66 -23.93 -6.83
C GLY A 87 -1.58 -22.99 -7.34
N GLY A 88 -1.96 -22.07 -8.22
CA GLY A 88 -1.11 -21.31 -9.15
C GLY A 88 -0.02 -20.40 -8.57
N TYR A 89 0.34 -20.56 -7.30
CA TYR A 89 1.43 -19.87 -6.63
C TYR A 89 2.68 -20.76 -6.57
N THR A 90 3.03 -21.40 -7.68
CA THR A 90 4.18 -22.32 -7.78
C THR A 90 5.50 -21.57 -7.86
N SER A 91 5.49 -20.32 -8.34
CA SER A 91 6.66 -19.44 -8.42
C SER A 91 6.52 -18.21 -7.52
N LEU A 92 7.67 -17.70 -7.06
CA LEU A 92 7.73 -16.55 -6.16
C LEU A 92 7.13 -15.30 -6.78
N ASP A 93 7.34 -15.09 -8.08
CA ASP A 93 6.82 -13.94 -8.80
C ASP A 93 5.29 -13.93 -8.91
N VAL A 94 4.66 -15.10 -9.03
CA VAL A 94 3.19 -15.20 -9.00
C VAL A 94 2.66 -15.04 -7.58
N PHE A 95 3.32 -15.63 -6.58
CA PHE A 95 2.97 -15.48 -5.16
C PHE A 95 2.99 -14.02 -4.70
N LEU A 96 4.10 -13.31 -4.93
CA LEU A 96 4.27 -11.92 -4.51
C LEU A 96 3.34 -10.97 -5.26
N LYS A 97 3.12 -11.22 -6.56
CA LYS A 97 2.14 -10.48 -7.35
C LYS A 97 0.72 -10.64 -6.78
N GLY A 98 0.29 -11.87 -6.50
CA GLY A 98 -1.02 -12.14 -5.92
C GLY A 98 -1.19 -11.50 -4.53
N ALA A 99 -0.13 -11.47 -3.72
CA ALA A 99 -0.15 -10.79 -2.41
C ALA A 99 -0.34 -9.28 -2.57
N MET A 100 0.36 -8.67 -3.52
CA MET A 100 0.19 -7.25 -3.85
C MET A 100 -1.23 -6.96 -4.35
N GLU A 101 -1.77 -7.77 -5.26
CA GLU A 101 -3.13 -7.61 -5.78
C GLU A 101 -4.18 -7.71 -4.67
N LYS A 102 -4.07 -8.72 -3.78
CA LYS A 102 -4.95 -8.87 -2.62
C LYS A 102 -4.87 -7.64 -1.71
N SER A 103 -3.68 -7.11 -1.47
CA SER A 103 -3.49 -5.89 -0.66
C SER A 103 -4.16 -4.67 -1.30
N LEU A 104 -4.02 -4.48 -2.62
CA LEU A 104 -4.65 -3.36 -3.32
C LEU A 104 -6.19 -3.43 -3.31
N GLN A 105 -6.77 -4.63 -3.27
CA GLN A 105 -8.22 -4.85 -3.12
C GLN A 105 -8.74 -4.49 -1.72
N CYS A 106 -7.88 -4.43 -0.70
CA CYS A 106 -8.28 -4.05 0.65
C CYS A 106 -8.42 -2.54 0.79
N GLU A 107 -9.66 -2.06 0.96
CA GLU A 107 -10.00 -0.63 0.99
C GLU A 107 -9.27 0.16 2.09
N ASN A 108 -9.10 -0.43 3.28
CA ASN A 108 -8.50 0.22 4.45
C ASN A 108 -6.97 0.08 4.55
N GLY A 109 -6.34 -0.67 3.64
CA GLY A 109 -4.89 -0.86 3.61
C GLY A 109 -4.24 -1.68 4.72
N HIS A 110 -5.01 -2.49 5.43
CA HIS A 110 -4.49 -3.37 6.49
C HIS A 110 -3.50 -4.47 6.04
N LEU A 111 -3.20 -4.57 4.74
CA LEU A 111 -2.20 -5.48 4.17
C LEU A 111 -1.00 -4.75 3.56
N ASP A 112 -0.85 -3.44 3.79
CA ASP A 112 0.21 -2.67 3.16
C ASP A 112 1.59 -2.96 3.70
N LEU A 113 1.74 -2.95 5.03
CA LEU A 113 3.02 -3.27 5.64
C LEU A 113 3.32 -4.75 5.43
N PHE A 114 2.30 -5.60 5.45
CA PHE A 114 2.41 -7.02 5.13
C PHE A 114 3.07 -7.24 3.77
N VAL A 115 2.58 -6.60 2.69
CA VAL A 115 3.19 -6.80 1.37
C VAL A 115 4.57 -6.16 1.25
N ARG A 116 4.83 -5.04 1.93
CA ARG A 116 6.17 -4.44 2.02
C ARG A 116 7.17 -5.41 2.62
N PHE A 117 6.86 -5.96 3.80
CA PHE A 117 7.68 -6.98 4.44
C PHE A 117 7.81 -8.22 3.57
N LEU A 118 6.71 -8.71 3.00
CA LEU A 118 6.72 -9.93 2.18
C LEU A 118 7.65 -9.81 0.96
N HIS A 119 7.65 -8.65 0.29
CA HIS A 119 8.56 -8.37 -0.81
C HIS A 119 10.00 -8.19 -0.31
N GLY A 120 10.23 -7.47 0.79
CA GLY A 120 11.57 -7.35 1.37
C GLY A 120 12.19 -8.70 1.79
N LEU A 121 11.37 -9.62 2.32
CA LEU A 121 11.78 -10.97 2.71
C LEU A 121 12.31 -11.81 1.54
N CYS A 122 12.02 -11.45 0.29
CA CYS A 122 12.49 -12.20 -0.88
C CYS A 122 14.00 -12.04 -1.12
N LEU A 123 14.63 -11.01 -0.54
CA LEU A 123 16.05 -10.72 -0.70
C LEU A 123 16.94 -11.71 0.06
N GLU A 124 18.06 -12.10 -0.54
CA GLU A 124 19.00 -13.06 0.04
C GLU A 124 19.58 -12.58 1.40
N SER A 125 19.75 -11.27 1.56
CA SER A 125 20.19 -10.65 2.83
C SER A 125 19.29 -11.03 4.02
N ASN A 126 17.99 -11.18 3.78
CA ASN A 126 17.01 -11.56 4.81
C ASN A 126 16.98 -13.09 5.04
N HIS A 127 17.28 -13.89 4.00
CA HIS A 127 17.42 -15.34 4.14
C HIS A 127 18.62 -15.73 5.01
N ARG A 128 19.68 -14.92 5.06
CA ARG A 128 20.82 -15.18 5.95
C ARG A 128 20.43 -15.20 7.43
N HIS A 129 19.50 -14.33 7.83
CA HIS A 129 19.11 -14.16 9.23
C HIS A 129 17.86 -14.97 9.60
N LEU A 130 16.94 -15.15 8.64
CA LEU A 130 15.66 -15.80 8.85
C LEU A 130 15.52 -17.14 8.10
N GLY A 131 16.61 -17.66 7.50
CA GLY A 131 16.56 -18.82 6.62
C GLY A 131 15.99 -20.09 7.26
N GLY A 132 16.19 -20.28 8.57
CA GLY A 132 15.57 -21.38 9.31
C GLY A 132 14.03 -21.30 9.35
N LEU A 133 13.46 -20.09 9.30
CA LEU A 133 12.02 -19.84 9.28
C LEU A 133 11.47 -19.75 7.86
N LEU A 134 12.17 -19.04 6.97
CA LEU A 134 11.72 -18.80 5.60
C LEU A 134 11.87 -20.03 4.70
N GLY A 135 12.71 -21.01 5.08
CA GLY A 135 13.02 -22.17 4.24
C GLY A 135 14.09 -21.85 3.18
N GLN A 136 14.49 -22.88 2.44
CA GLN A 136 15.46 -22.72 1.35
C GLN A 136 14.74 -22.36 0.04
N THR A 137 14.87 -21.11 -0.38
CA THR A 137 14.52 -20.68 -1.74
C THR A 137 15.76 -20.22 -2.46
N GLN A 138 16.14 -20.94 -3.52
CA GLN A 138 17.10 -20.43 -4.51
C GLN A 138 16.36 -19.44 -5.42
N ASN A 139 16.23 -18.19 -4.95
CA ASN A 139 15.63 -17.13 -5.76
C ASN A 139 16.66 -16.68 -6.79
N SER A 140 16.49 -17.12 -8.03
CA SER A 140 17.36 -16.69 -9.11
C SER A 140 17.19 -15.18 -9.38
N PRO A 141 18.24 -14.46 -9.80
CA PRO A 141 18.13 -13.04 -10.17
C PRO A 141 17.02 -12.79 -11.20
N GLU A 142 16.77 -13.74 -12.09
CA GLU A 142 15.71 -13.66 -13.10
C GLU A 142 14.31 -13.68 -12.47
N ILE A 143 14.10 -14.46 -11.40
CA ILE A 143 12.83 -14.46 -10.66
C ILE A 143 12.62 -13.10 -9.97
N ILE A 144 13.65 -12.57 -9.31
CA ILE A 144 13.57 -11.26 -8.64
C ILE A 144 13.27 -10.15 -9.67
N GLN A 145 13.92 -10.19 -10.83
CA GLN A 145 13.62 -9.25 -11.89
C GLN A 145 12.16 -9.35 -12.37
N ARG A 146 11.60 -10.57 -12.47
CA ARG A 146 10.16 -10.72 -12.79
C ARG A 146 9.25 -10.14 -11.72
N VAL A 147 9.58 -10.28 -10.43
CA VAL A 147 8.84 -9.64 -9.33
C VAL A 147 8.85 -8.11 -9.48
N ILE A 148 10.03 -7.53 -9.71
CA ILE A 148 10.21 -6.09 -9.91
C ILE A 148 9.39 -5.60 -11.11
N GLU A 149 9.46 -6.32 -12.25
CA GLU A 149 8.67 -5.99 -13.44
C GLU A 149 7.15 -6.09 -13.20
N ASN A 150 6.70 -7.10 -12.44
CA ASN A 150 5.30 -7.25 -12.05
C ASN A 150 4.81 -6.04 -11.23
N LEU A 151 5.63 -5.55 -10.28
CA LEU A 151 5.32 -4.36 -9.50
C LEU A 151 5.27 -3.10 -10.39
N LYS A 152 6.29 -2.90 -11.25
CA LYS A 152 6.37 -1.73 -12.15
C LYS A 152 5.19 -1.65 -13.13
N LYS A 153 4.61 -2.80 -13.51
CA LYS A 153 3.47 -2.93 -14.44
C LYS A 153 2.13 -3.18 -13.74
N MET A 154 2.06 -3.04 -12.43
CA MET A 154 0.86 -3.35 -11.66
C MET A 154 -0.31 -2.45 -12.06
N ASN A 155 -1.44 -3.06 -12.42
CA ASN A 155 -2.66 -2.34 -12.74
C ASN A 155 -3.31 -1.83 -11.45
N THR A 156 -3.64 -0.55 -11.42
CA THR A 156 -4.28 0.13 -10.28
C THR A 156 -5.54 0.86 -10.72
N LYS A 157 -6.12 0.49 -11.86
CA LYS A 157 -7.44 0.97 -12.25
C LYS A 157 -8.42 0.66 -11.13
N ASN A 158 -9.18 1.67 -10.71
CA ASN A 158 -10.13 1.60 -9.59
C ASN A 158 -9.49 1.34 -8.22
N ILE A 159 -8.17 1.51 -8.07
CA ILE A 159 -7.50 1.49 -6.78
C ILE A 159 -7.26 2.94 -6.34
N SER A 160 -7.36 3.20 -5.03
CA SER A 160 -7.07 4.53 -4.52
C SER A 160 -5.64 4.96 -4.84
N PRO A 161 -5.44 6.21 -5.35
CA PRO A 161 -4.11 6.78 -5.56
C PRO A 161 -3.19 6.66 -4.36
N ASP A 162 -3.72 6.82 -3.15
CA ASP A 162 -2.96 6.68 -1.91
C ASP A 162 -2.40 5.27 -1.72
N ARG A 163 -3.23 4.26 -2.02
CA ARG A 163 -2.84 2.84 -1.95
C ARG A 163 -1.80 2.51 -3.03
N SER A 164 -1.86 3.17 -4.19
CA SER A 164 -0.93 2.91 -5.31
C SER A 164 0.54 3.19 -4.96
N ILE A 165 0.81 4.12 -4.03
CA ILE A 165 2.16 4.40 -3.53
C ILE A 165 2.76 3.16 -2.87
N ASN A 166 1.93 2.28 -2.32
CA ASN A 166 2.41 1.06 -1.68
C ASN A 166 3.21 0.15 -2.63
N ILE A 167 2.92 0.19 -3.94
CA ILE A 167 3.70 -0.54 -4.96
C ILE A 167 5.14 -0.02 -5.02
N PHE A 168 5.31 1.30 -4.98
CA PHE A 168 6.64 1.94 -4.95
C PHE A 168 7.39 1.62 -3.65
N HIS A 169 6.69 1.56 -2.51
CA HIS A 169 7.29 1.10 -1.27
C HIS A 169 7.79 -0.35 -1.36
N CYS A 170 7.01 -1.28 -1.92
CA CYS A 170 7.47 -2.65 -2.14
C CYS A 170 8.74 -2.71 -3.01
N LEU A 171 8.85 -1.90 -4.05
CA LEU A 171 10.10 -1.79 -4.85
C LEU A 171 11.28 -1.32 -3.99
N THR A 172 11.04 -0.33 -3.12
CA THR A 172 12.06 0.19 -2.21
C THR A 172 12.53 -0.88 -1.22
N GLU A 173 11.60 -1.65 -0.64
CA GLU A 173 11.92 -2.78 0.27
C GLU A 173 12.69 -3.91 -0.43
N MET A 174 12.49 -4.07 -1.73
CA MET A 174 13.28 -4.98 -2.57
C MET A 174 14.65 -4.41 -2.98
N ASN A 175 15.06 -3.27 -2.41
CA ASN A 175 16.27 -2.55 -2.79
C ASN A 175 16.33 -2.12 -4.27
N ASP A 176 15.20 -2.07 -5.00
CA ASP A 176 15.13 -1.48 -6.33
C ASP A 176 15.03 0.05 -6.21
N GLN A 177 16.14 0.74 -6.47
CA GLN A 177 16.22 2.20 -6.41
C GLN A 177 16.07 2.87 -7.78
N SER A 178 15.83 2.10 -8.85
CA SER A 178 15.85 2.61 -10.23
C SER A 178 14.83 3.72 -10.41
N VAL A 179 13.57 3.48 -10.03
CA VAL A 179 12.47 4.45 -10.19
C VAL A 179 12.73 5.71 -9.35
N HIS A 180 13.30 5.54 -8.15
CA HIS A 180 13.63 6.68 -7.29
C HIS A 180 14.71 7.56 -7.92
N GLN A 181 15.78 6.95 -8.44
CA GLN A 181 16.87 7.67 -9.13
C GLN A 181 16.37 8.37 -10.39
N GLU A 182 15.60 7.67 -11.23
CA GLU A 182 15.00 8.22 -12.44
C GLU A 182 14.10 9.44 -12.15
N ILE A 183 13.31 9.41 -11.06
CA ILE A 183 12.51 10.57 -10.64
C ILE A 183 13.36 11.69 -10.06
N GLN A 184 14.39 11.40 -9.27
CA GLN A 184 15.30 12.43 -8.76
C GLN A 184 15.98 13.19 -9.90
N GLU A 185 16.39 12.48 -10.96
CA GLU A 185 16.94 13.09 -12.17
C GLU A 185 15.88 13.91 -12.91
N PHE A 186 14.68 13.36 -13.11
CA PHE A 186 13.57 14.08 -13.72
C PHE A 186 13.25 15.40 -13.00
N MET A 187 13.22 15.41 -11.66
CA MET A 187 12.93 16.62 -10.88
C MET A 187 14.00 17.70 -11.07
N LYS A 188 15.27 17.32 -11.19
CA LYS A 188 16.41 18.21 -11.44
C LYS A 188 16.50 18.69 -12.89
N SER A 189 15.92 17.94 -13.83
CA SER A 189 15.97 18.27 -15.25
C SER A 189 15.03 19.41 -15.64
N GLU A 190 15.41 20.18 -16.66
CA GLU A 190 14.52 21.16 -17.29
C GLU A 190 13.54 20.50 -18.28
N ASN A 191 13.77 19.23 -18.66
CA ASN A 191 12.96 18.51 -19.64
C ASN A 191 11.66 17.95 -19.03
N ARG A 192 10.65 18.82 -18.89
CA ARG A 192 9.30 18.42 -18.43
C ARG A 192 8.50 17.61 -19.46
N GLY A 193 9.03 17.41 -20.67
CA GLY A 193 8.38 16.62 -21.73
C GLY A 193 8.60 15.10 -21.63
N GLN A 194 9.50 14.64 -20.76
CA GLN A 194 9.78 13.22 -20.56
C GLN A 194 8.51 12.48 -20.14
N LYS A 195 8.20 11.38 -20.85
CA LYS A 195 7.02 10.56 -20.54
C LYS A 195 7.28 9.76 -19.26
N LEU A 196 6.47 9.99 -18.24
CA LEU A 196 6.50 9.24 -16.98
C LEU A 196 5.60 8.02 -17.08
N SER A 197 6.08 6.85 -16.63
CA SER A 197 5.22 5.70 -16.43
C SER A 197 4.38 5.86 -15.15
N GLU A 198 3.42 4.97 -14.94
CA GLU A 198 2.55 5.02 -13.76
C GLU A 198 3.31 4.86 -12.44
N ILE A 199 4.31 3.98 -12.39
CA ILE A 199 5.12 3.79 -11.17
C ILE A 199 6.02 5.00 -10.89
N HIS A 200 6.51 5.68 -11.93
CA HIS A 200 7.18 6.98 -11.81
C HIS A 200 6.27 8.02 -11.18
N CYS A 201 4.98 8.02 -11.55
CA CYS A 201 4.00 8.93 -10.95
C CYS A 201 3.76 8.62 -9.47
N SER A 202 3.67 7.35 -9.06
CA SER A 202 3.61 6.98 -7.63
C SER A 202 4.84 7.43 -6.85
N ALA A 203 6.04 7.25 -7.42
CA ALA A 203 7.30 7.68 -6.79
C ALA A 203 7.38 9.21 -6.67
N LEU A 204 7.04 9.94 -7.73
CA LEU A 204 6.97 11.40 -7.71
C LEU A 204 5.94 11.91 -6.72
N ALA A 205 4.76 11.28 -6.65
CA ALA A 205 3.73 11.63 -5.67
C ALA A 205 4.23 11.52 -4.24
N TYR A 206 4.88 10.40 -3.92
CA TYR A 206 5.50 10.18 -2.61
C TYR A 206 6.55 11.24 -2.30
N MET A 207 7.46 11.52 -3.24
CA MET A 207 8.54 12.48 -3.02
C MET A 207 8.03 13.91 -2.82
N LEU A 208 7.04 14.34 -3.62
CA LEU A 208 6.40 15.65 -3.45
C LEU A 208 5.64 15.73 -2.13
N GLN A 209 4.92 14.67 -1.77
CA GLN A 209 4.18 14.60 -0.49
C GLN A 209 5.11 14.69 0.72
N MET A 210 6.29 14.05 0.65
CA MET A 210 7.25 13.99 1.76
C MET A 210 8.27 15.14 1.76
N SER A 211 8.17 16.08 0.81
CA SER A 211 9.06 17.24 0.73
C SER A 211 8.85 18.19 1.92
N GLU A 212 9.94 18.74 2.45
CA GLU A 212 9.87 19.81 3.46
C GLU A 212 9.29 21.11 2.88
N GLU A 213 9.58 21.37 1.60
CA GLU A 213 9.04 22.52 0.87
C GLU A 213 7.63 22.23 0.38
N VAL A 214 6.69 23.09 0.75
CA VAL A 214 5.31 23.07 0.27
C VAL A 214 5.27 23.60 -1.16
N LEU A 215 4.72 22.81 -2.09
CA LEU A 215 4.60 23.20 -3.48
C LEU A 215 3.56 24.31 -3.68
N ASP A 216 3.91 25.37 -4.41
CA ASP A 216 2.97 26.46 -4.67
C ASP A 216 1.82 26.02 -5.58
N GLU A 217 2.12 25.28 -6.65
CA GLU A 217 1.13 24.75 -7.60
C GLU A 217 1.51 23.34 -8.07
N LEU A 218 0.59 22.39 -7.89
CA LEU A 218 0.60 21.09 -8.56
C LEU A 218 -0.33 21.15 -9.77
N ASP A 219 0.20 21.00 -10.97
CA ASP A 219 -0.59 20.94 -12.20
C ASP A 219 -0.35 19.61 -12.90
N LEU A 220 -1.36 18.75 -12.89
CA LEU A 220 -1.26 17.38 -13.42
C LEU A 220 -1.20 17.34 -14.96
N GLU A 221 -1.66 18.39 -15.65
CA GLU A 221 -1.56 18.46 -17.12
C GLU A 221 -0.12 18.70 -17.59
N LYS A 222 0.75 19.27 -16.74
CA LYS A 222 2.18 19.49 -17.04
C LYS A 222 2.98 18.19 -17.12
N TYR A 223 2.46 17.07 -16.61
CA TYR A 223 3.15 15.79 -16.65
C TYR A 223 2.68 14.95 -17.85
N ASN A 224 3.64 14.58 -18.71
CA ASN A 224 3.41 13.69 -19.83
C ASN A 224 3.25 12.23 -19.33
N THR A 225 2.03 11.80 -19.05
CA THR A 225 1.73 10.45 -18.56
C THR A 225 0.31 10.02 -18.95
N SER A 226 -0.07 8.77 -18.66
CA SER A 226 -1.44 8.28 -18.86
C SER A 226 -2.40 8.89 -17.83
N ASP A 227 -3.71 8.79 -18.05
CA ASP A 227 -4.72 9.20 -17.07
C ASP A 227 -4.51 8.51 -15.71
N GLN A 228 -4.17 7.23 -15.72
CA GLN A 228 -3.84 6.48 -14.52
C GLN A 228 -2.56 6.99 -13.86
N GLY A 229 -1.56 7.41 -14.64
CA GLY A 229 -0.38 8.10 -14.12
C GLY A 229 -0.73 9.43 -13.43
N ARG A 230 -1.59 10.25 -14.04
CA ARG A 230 -2.09 11.49 -13.41
C ARG A 230 -2.84 11.20 -12.12
N GLN A 231 -3.70 10.19 -12.09
CA GLN A 231 -4.39 9.79 -10.86
C GLN A 231 -3.41 9.40 -9.75
N ARG A 232 -2.31 8.71 -10.06
CA ARG A 232 -1.28 8.34 -9.08
C ARG A 232 -0.50 9.53 -8.51
N LEU A 233 -0.59 10.72 -9.12
CA LEU A 233 0.01 11.96 -8.59
C LEU A 233 -0.86 12.66 -7.54
N ILE A 234 -2.14 12.29 -7.41
CA ILE A 234 -3.10 12.93 -6.49
C ILE A 234 -2.59 12.99 -5.03
N PRO A 235 -1.89 11.99 -4.47
CA PRO A 235 -1.41 12.07 -3.08
C PRO A 235 -0.49 13.28 -2.81
N ALA A 236 0.21 13.80 -3.82
CA ALA A 236 1.05 15.00 -3.71
C ALA A 236 0.25 16.27 -3.33
N VAL A 237 -1.07 16.26 -3.54
CA VAL A 237 -1.96 17.37 -3.16
C VAL A 237 -1.85 17.71 -1.67
N ARG A 238 -1.49 16.74 -0.82
CA ARG A 238 -1.26 16.96 0.63
C ARG A 238 -0.21 18.02 0.94
N ASN A 239 0.75 18.21 0.04
CA ASN A 239 1.87 19.12 0.24
C ASN A 239 1.91 20.24 -0.80
N CYS A 240 0.74 20.74 -1.23
CA CYS A 240 0.66 21.89 -2.13
C CYS A 240 -0.37 22.93 -1.68
N ARG A 241 -0.22 24.19 -2.15
CA ARG A 241 -1.17 25.29 -1.91
C ARG A 241 -2.28 25.32 -2.94
N LYS A 242 -1.95 24.99 -4.19
CA LYS A 242 -2.87 24.98 -5.33
C LYS A 242 -2.73 23.66 -6.10
N ALA A 243 -3.85 23.07 -6.48
CA ALA A 243 -3.87 21.87 -7.30
C ALA A 243 -4.81 22.02 -8.51
N ARG A 244 -4.28 21.76 -9.71
CA ARG A 244 -5.00 21.69 -10.99
C ARG A 244 -5.02 20.25 -11.47
N LEU A 245 -6.21 19.65 -11.45
CA LEU A 245 -6.45 18.26 -11.83
C LEU A 245 -7.44 18.19 -13.00
N SER A 246 -7.34 19.13 -13.93
CA SER A 246 -8.20 19.17 -15.11
C SER A 246 -7.91 17.99 -16.03
N ARG A 247 -8.94 17.40 -16.65
CA ARG A 247 -8.80 16.28 -17.62
C ARG A 247 -7.95 15.11 -17.08
N CYS A 248 -8.16 14.77 -15.82
CA CYS A 248 -7.43 13.70 -15.13
C CYS A 248 -8.24 12.41 -15.00
N SER A 249 -9.39 12.33 -15.68
CA SER A 249 -10.31 11.19 -15.65
C SER A 249 -10.64 10.79 -14.20
N LEU A 250 -10.88 11.79 -13.34
CA LEU A 250 -11.09 11.57 -11.91
C LEU A 250 -12.32 10.69 -11.66
N THR A 251 -12.22 9.85 -10.64
CA THR A 251 -13.32 8.96 -10.19
C THR A 251 -13.73 9.33 -8.77
N GLU A 252 -14.81 8.73 -8.27
CA GLU A 252 -15.22 8.87 -6.86
C GLU A 252 -14.11 8.45 -5.88
N ILE A 253 -13.30 7.46 -6.26
CA ILE A 253 -12.13 7.02 -5.49
C ILE A 253 -11.07 8.13 -5.45
N SER A 254 -10.80 8.78 -6.58
CA SER A 254 -9.89 9.93 -6.66
C SER A 254 -10.38 11.09 -5.79
N CYS A 255 -11.69 11.38 -5.80
CA CYS A 255 -12.29 12.39 -4.93
C CYS A 255 -12.15 12.04 -3.45
N SER A 256 -12.31 10.76 -3.08
CA SER A 256 -12.10 10.30 -1.69
C SER A 256 -10.67 10.53 -1.21
N SER A 257 -9.68 10.32 -2.09
CA SER A 257 -8.27 10.67 -1.80
C SER A 257 -8.06 12.19 -1.64
N LEU A 258 -8.71 13.03 -2.44
CA LEU A 258 -8.67 14.50 -2.28
C LEU A 258 -9.31 14.95 -0.95
N VAL A 259 -10.43 14.34 -0.55
CA VAL A 259 -11.07 14.55 0.75
C VAL A 259 -10.12 14.18 1.88
N SER A 260 -9.44 13.03 1.77
CA SER A 260 -8.40 12.61 2.73
C SER A 260 -7.27 13.63 2.82
N ALA A 261 -6.80 14.16 1.69
CA ALA A 261 -5.76 15.19 1.65
C ALA A 261 -6.19 16.53 2.27
N LEU A 262 -7.46 16.91 2.15
CA LEU A 262 -8.00 18.09 2.84
C LEU A 262 -8.12 17.89 4.35
N LYS A 263 -8.39 16.65 4.78
CA LYS A 263 -8.48 16.27 6.19
C LYS A 263 -7.14 16.05 6.86
N SER A 264 -6.03 15.99 6.11
CA SER A 264 -4.71 15.84 6.70
C SER A 264 -4.33 17.05 7.54
N ASN A 265 -3.50 16.83 8.55
CA ASN A 265 -2.98 17.89 9.41
C ASN A 265 -1.45 17.90 9.35
N PRO A 266 -0.81 18.96 8.80
CA PRO A 266 -1.44 20.13 8.18
C PRO A 266 -2.08 19.83 6.82
N SER A 267 -3.01 20.69 6.39
CA SER A 267 -3.43 20.78 4.98
C SER A 267 -3.06 22.15 4.44
N HIS A 268 -2.16 22.15 3.44
CA HIS A 268 -1.67 23.37 2.79
C HIS A 268 -2.58 23.85 1.67
N LEU A 269 -3.48 22.98 1.17
CA LEU A 269 -4.32 23.25 0.02
C LEU A 269 -5.31 24.39 0.30
N ARG A 270 -5.37 25.35 -0.64
CA ARG A 270 -6.26 26.51 -0.65
C ARG A 270 -7.11 26.56 -1.91
N ASP A 271 -6.53 26.18 -3.04
CA ASP A 271 -7.21 26.21 -4.34
C ASP A 271 -7.21 24.83 -5.00
N LEU A 272 -8.39 24.33 -5.35
CA LEU A 272 -8.58 23.05 -6.04
C LEU A 272 -9.40 23.25 -7.32
N TYR A 273 -8.82 22.89 -8.45
CA TYR A 273 -9.43 22.98 -9.78
C TYR A 273 -9.62 21.59 -10.36
N LEU A 274 -10.87 21.19 -10.60
CA LEU A 274 -11.28 19.86 -11.09
C LEU A 274 -12.01 19.91 -12.44
N SER A 275 -11.93 21.03 -13.16
CA SER A 275 -12.63 21.24 -14.44
C SER A 275 -12.36 20.16 -15.48
N ASP A 276 -13.30 19.94 -16.39
CA ASP A 276 -13.19 18.93 -17.45
C ASP A 276 -13.00 17.49 -16.91
N ASN A 277 -13.62 17.16 -15.77
CA ASN A 277 -13.77 15.77 -15.31
C ASN A 277 -15.26 15.40 -15.22
N GLU A 278 -15.62 14.19 -15.65
CA GLU A 278 -17.00 13.69 -15.64
C GLU A 278 -17.41 13.16 -14.24
N LEU A 279 -17.37 14.04 -13.24
CA LEU A 279 -17.68 13.69 -11.85
C LEU A 279 -19.18 13.83 -11.54
N GLN A 280 -19.74 12.82 -10.89
CA GLN A 280 -21.09 12.88 -10.34
C GLN A 280 -21.15 13.81 -9.12
N ASP A 281 -22.30 14.43 -8.88
CA ASP A 281 -22.51 15.33 -7.72
C ASP A 281 -22.22 14.64 -6.38
N SER A 282 -22.47 13.33 -6.27
CA SER A 282 -22.16 12.53 -5.07
C SER A 282 -20.66 12.51 -4.75
N ALA A 283 -19.80 12.38 -5.76
CA ALA A 283 -18.35 12.31 -5.58
C ALA A 283 -17.75 13.64 -5.10
N VAL A 284 -18.32 14.77 -5.54
CA VAL A 284 -17.81 16.11 -5.22
C VAL A 284 -18.48 16.73 -3.98
N LYS A 285 -19.63 16.21 -3.55
CA LYS A 285 -20.35 16.71 -2.38
C LYS A 285 -19.46 16.79 -1.12
N PRO A 286 -18.67 15.75 -0.75
CA PRO A 286 -17.77 15.85 0.39
C PRO A 286 -16.75 16.99 0.25
N LEU A 287 -16.23 17.26 -0.96
CA LEU A 287 -15.31 18.36 -1.20
C LEU A 287 -15.98 19.73 -0.99
N ARG A 288 -17.23 19.89 -1.46
CA ARG A 288 -18.03 21.10 -1.23
C ARG A 288 -18.36 21.31 0.25
N ASP A 289 -18.63 20.23 0.98
CA ASP A 289 -18.92 20.29 2.41
C ASP A 289 -17.67 20.71 3.21
N LEU A 290 -16.48 20.22 2.83
CA LEU A 290 -15.22 20.66 3.41
C LEU A 290 -14.89 22.11 3.09
N GLN A 291 -15.16 22.59 1.86
CA GLN A 291 -14.96 23.99 1.48
C GLN A 291 -15.78 24.97 2.34
N LYS A 292 -17.00 24.59 2.71
CA LYS A 292 -17.89 25.42 3.54
C LYS A 292 -17.55 25.39 5.02
N SER A 293 -16.76 24.42 5.46
CA SER A 293 -16.42 24.25 6.86
C SER A 293 -15.25 25.16 7.24
N PRO A 294 -15.37 25.95 8.32
CA PRO A 294 -14.30 26.85 8.78
C PRO A 294 -13.08 26.10 9.33
N ASP A 295 -13.23 24.81 9.65
CA ASP A 295 -12.15 23.96 10.17
C ASP A 295 -11.15 23.58 9.08
N TYR A 296 -11.56 23.67 7.80
CA TYR A 296 -10.73 23.41 6.65
C TYR A 296 -10.44 24.70 5.90
N ARG A 297 -9.31 24.71 5.20
CA ARG A 297 -8.74 25.93 4.63
C ARG A 297 -8.93 26.04 3.12
N LEU A 298 -9.82 25.24 2.54
CA LEU A 298 -10.08 25.27 1.09
C LEU A 298 -10.89 26.53 0.75
N GLU A 299 -10.25 27.49 0.10
CA GLU A 299 -10.84 28.77 -0.29
C GLU A 299 -11.58 28.63 -1.62
N THR A 300 -10.91 28.05 -2.62
CA THR A 300 -11.46 27.88 -3.97
C THR A 300 -11.63 26.42 -4.32
N LEU A 301 -12.84 26.05 -4.75
CA LEU A 301 -13.14 24.79 -5.44
C LEU A 301 -13.82 25.12 -6.77
N LEU A 302 -13.13 24.87 -7.88
CA LEU A 302 -13.72 24.95 -9.22
C LEU A 302 -13.93 23.53 -9.76
N LEU A 303 -15.14 23.27 -10.26
CA LEU A 303 -15.57 22.00 -10.83
C LEU A 303 -15.77 22.12 -12.34
#